data_AF-W9GRF5-F1
#
_entry.id   AF-W9GRF5-F1
#
_cell.length_a   1.000
_cell.length_b   1.000
_cell.length_c   1.000
_cell.angle_alpha   90.00
_cell.angle_beta   90.00
_cell.angle_gamma   90.00
#
_symmetry.space_group_name_H-M   'P 1'
#
loop_
_entity.id
_entity.type
_entity.pdbx_description
1 polymer ?
#
loop_
_entity_poly.entity_id
_entity_poly.type
_entity_poly.pdbx_seq_one_letter_code
_entity_poly.pdbx_strand_id
1 'polypeptide(L)'
;MAARKARTPSASPGVIVYVLVVAAAAMGLGGAVLVPTGPPAVGPTVLFVAMGMVSFNLRVPDVGSRVTISFLSVVLLASGVIIGPFGAWLVGVTAVLSGLRRAGHWYQGVYNMAMFGLVGALGGLTYRLLGGAVEVGSLSGVAAIGLRVGLPLLVADVVLCVSNAVLLAAVMRIDQGHPFTHMVRQMLATTGPSYIGYGVISFLFVVLWYPAHVGPVSALFIFAPLLVARWGFIQYVDEMRSHQRTVDTLVTALGTKDPQAVERSRHAALLAEWISEELGLSAPQVATAQHVALLHRLGELGVDPATTGSMDAPPDHWRAQDDAPHREAEARLGARMIEGIEFLEPAGPGIEHQHDAYDGREGSLAGPEIPVSARIVAVATAFETLTRRLLDGDEAVRRIRAESGGRFDPDVVDALQTALQRHPWPPAVQVEQQGAPA
;
A
#
# COMPACT_ATOMS: atom_id res chain seq x y z
N MET A 1 20.10 -19.66 27.00
CA MET A 1 20.49 -18.23 26.90
C MET A 1 19.26 -17.41 26.56
N ALA A 2 18.79 -16.60 27.51
CA ALA A 2 17.63 -15.74 27.31
C ALA A 2 17.96 -14.65 26.28
N ALA A 3 17.20 -14.59 25.19
CA ALA A 3 17.28 -13.52 24.21
C ALA A 3 17.01 -12.18 24.91
N ARG A 4 18.05 -11.37 25.03
CA ARG A 4 17.99 -10.01 25.56
C ARG A 4 17.07 -9.22 24.63
N LYS A 5 15.81 -9.01 25.03
CA LYS A 5 14.87 -8.10 24.36
C LYS A 5 15.62 -6.79 24.13
N ALA A 6 15.99 -6.50 22.89
CA ALA A 6 16.59 -5.23 22.52
C ALA A 6 15.64 -4.14 23.02
N ARG A 7 16.08 -3.32 23.98
CA ARG A 7 15.33 -2.15 24.43
C ARG A 7 15.22 -1.25 23.20
N THR A 8 14.02 -1.17 22.61
CA THR A 8 13.71 -0.17 21.59
C THR A 8 14.05 1.21 22.13
N PRO A 9 14.65 2.10 21.32
CA PRO A 9 15.09 3.40 21.80
C PRO A 9 13.90 4.17 22.38
N SER A 10 14.08 4.75 23.57
CA SER A 10 13.13 5.68 24.17
C SER A 10 12.94 6.88 23.24
N ALA A 11 11.71 7.42 23.18
CA ALA A 11 11.42 8.64 22.42
C ALA A 11 12.44 9.74 22.70
N SER A 12 12.79 10.52 21.67
CA SER A 12 13.62 11.70 21.85
C SER A 12 12.95 12.68 22.82
N PRO A 13 13.72 13.47 23.59
CA PRO A 13 13.15 14.49 24.48
C PRO A 13 12.20 15.44 23.75
N GLY A 14 12.48 15.74 22.46
CA GLY A 14 11.63 16.55 21.61
C GLY A 14 10.25 15.95 21.38
N VAL A 15 10.16 14.63 21.13
CA VAL A 15 8.88 13.93 20.98
C VAL A 15 8.08 14.01 22.27
N ILE A 16 8.71 13.79 23.43
CA ILE A 16 8.02 13.85 24.72
C ILE A 16 7.45 15.25 24.98
N VAL A 17 8.25 16.31 24.77
CA VAL A 17 7.79 17.70 24.91
C VAL A 17 6.62 17.98 23.99
N TYR A 18 6.69 17.56 22.73
CA TYR A 18 5.60 17.73 21.78
C TYR A 18 4.31 17.02 22.22
N VAL A 19 4.41 15.77 22.69
CA VAL A 19 3.24 15.03 23.22
C VAL A 19 2.60 15.76 24.40
N LEU A 20 3.40 16.30 25.32
CA LEU A 20 2.90 17.06 26.46
C LEU A 20 2.23 18.37 26.03
N VAL A 21 2.79 19.07 25.05
CA VAL A 21 2.19 20.29 24.48
C VAL A 21 0.84 19.98 23.84
N VAL A 22 0.75 18.93 23.02
CA VAL A 22 -0.50 18.52 22.39
C VAL A 22 -1.53 18.08 23.43
N ALA A 23 -1.11 17.36 24.48
CA ALA A 23 -1.98 16.97 25.59
C ALA A 23 -2.52 18.19 26.37
N ALA A 24 -1.65 19.17 26.68
CA ALA A 24 -2.06 20.41 27.35
C ALA A 24 -3.04 21.21 26.48
N ALA A 25 -2.76 21.33 25.16
CA ALA A 25 -3.65 21.98 24.22
C ALA A 25 -5.02 21.28 24.13
N ALA A 26 -5.04 19.94 24.09
CA ALA A 26 -6.26 19.16 24.05
C ALA A 26 -7.09 19.35 25.33
N MET A 27 -6.47 19.32 26.50
CA MET A 27 -7.16 19.56 27.79
C MET A 27 -7.68 20.99 27.90
N GLY A 28 -6.87 21.98 27.50
CA GLY A 28 -7.25 23.39 27.47
C GLY A 28 -8.45 23.65 26.55
N LEU A 29 -8.42 23.09 25.34
CA LEU A 29 -9.53 23.18 24.40
C LEU A 29 -10.79 22.48 24.94
N GLY A 30 -10.65 21.29 25.53
CA GLY A 30 -11.75 20.57 26.19
C GLY A 30 -12.44 21.40 27.27
N GLY A 31 -11.65 22.03 28.16
CA GLY A 31 -12.18 22.94 29.18
C GLY A 31 -12.84 24.18 28.57
N ALA A 32 -12.22 24.78 27.55
CA ALA A 32 -12.74 25.97 26.89
C ALA A 32 -14.07 25.73 26.17
N VAL A 33 -14.27 24.55 25.57
CA VAL A 33 -15.56 24.22 24.93
C VAL A 33 -16.61 23.75 25.93
N LEU A 34 -16.24 23.19 27.08
CA LEU A 34 -17.20 22.77 28.11
C LEU A 34 -18.01 23.94 28.68
N VAL A 35 -17.35 25.07 28.94
CA VAL A 35 -17.97 26.25 29.56
C VAL A 35 -19.18 26.79 28.76
N PRO A 36 -19.08 27.07 27.45
CA PRO A 36 -20.20 27.58 26.67
C PRO A 36 -21.22 26.50 26.26
N THR A 37 -20.83 25.22 26.19
CA THR A 37 -21.74 24.17 25.69
C THR A 37 -22.43 23.36 26.78
N GLY A 38 -21.91 23.38 28.00
CA GLY A 38 -22.34 22.49 29.08
C GLY A 38 -21.99 21.02 28.81
N PRO A 39 -22.32 20.13 29.76
CA PRO A 39 -22.11 18.70 29.60
C PRO A 39 -23.05 18.11 28.52
N PRO A 40 -22.60 17.11 27.76
CA PRO A 40 -23.37 16.53 26.67
C PRO A 40 -24.43 15.56 27.22
N ALA A 41 -25.45 15.28 26.42
CA ALA A 41 -26.46 14.29 26.77
C ALA A 41 -25.83 12.90 26.92
N VAL A 42 -26.10 12.22 28.06
CA VAL A 42 -25.44 10.96 28.43
C VAL A 42 -25.70 9.84 27.41
N GLY A 43 -26.96 9.64 27.00
CA GLY A 43 -27.34 8.54 26.10
C GLY A 43 -26.57 8.54 24.76
N PRO A 44 -26.68 9.61 23.96
CA PRO A 44 -25.93 9.73 22.71
C PRO A 44 -24.41 9.69 22.93
N THR A 45 -23.91 10.27 24.02
CA THR A 45 -22.47 10.23 24.36
C THR A 45 -21.97 8.80 24.53
N VAL A 46 -22.67 7.96 25.30
CA VAL A 46 -22.31 6.55 25.50
C VAL A 46 -22.27 5.79 24.17
N LEU A 47 -23.25 6.04 23.29
CA LEU A 47 -23.29 5.43 21.96
C LEU A 47 -22.09 5.84 21.10
N PHE A 48 -21.77 7.14 21.01
CA PHE A 48 -20.64 7.63 20.23
C PHE A 48 -19.29 7.15 20.79
N VAL A 49 -19.15 7.05 22.12
CA VAL A 49 -17.96 6.47 22.76
C VAL A 49 -17.83 4.99 22.38
N ALA A 50 -18.91 4.20 22.46
CA ALA A 50 -18.89 2.80 22.06
C ALA A 50 -18.52 2.62 20.57
N MET A 51 -19.12 3.42 19.68
CA MET A 51 -18.77 3.44 18.25
C MET A 51 -17.31 3.84 18.03
N GLY A 52 -16.84 4.88 18.71
CA GLY A 52 -15.46 5.35 18.62
C GLY A 52 -14.47 4.28 19.08
N MET A 53 -14.77 3.60 20.19
CA MET A 53 -14.00 2.46 20.66
C MET A 53 -14.00 1.33 19.63
N VAL A 54 -15.14 0.87 19.14
CA VAL A 54 -15.19 -0.19 18.11
C VAL A 54 -14.38 0.21 16.87
N SER A 55 -14.56 1.44 16.38
CA SER A 55 -13.84 1.98 15.23
C SER A 55 -12.33 1.99 15.45
N PHE A 56 -11.85 2.39 16.63
CA PHE A 56 -10.41 2.40 16.91
C PHE A 56 -9.85 0.99 17.19
N ASN A 57 -10.65 0.12 17.80
CA ASN A 57 -10.16 -1.14 18.36
C ASN A 57 -10.12 -2.29 17.36
N LEU A 58 -10.98 -2.27 16.35
CA LEU A 58 -10.97 -3.28 15.29
C LEU A 58 -9.62 -3.26 14.56
N ARG A 59 -8.92 -4.40 14.64
CA ARG A 59 -7.55 -4.58 14.16
C ARG A 59 -7.46 -4.19 12.68
N VAL A 60 -6.49 -3.35 12.38
CA VAL A 60 -5.88 -3.29 11.05
C VAL A 60 -4.56 -4.04 11.21
N PRO A 61 -4.35 -5.18 10.54
CA PRO A 61 -3.02 -5.78 10.43
C PRO A 61 -2.08 -4.72 9.89
N ASP A 62 -0.92 -4.52 10.52
CA ASP A 62 0.04 -3.46 10.17
C ASP A 62 0.29 -3.45 8.65
N VAL A 63 -0.23 -2.44 7.93
CA VAL A 63 -0.37 -2.49 6.46
C VAL A 63 0.93 -2.14 5.74
N GLY A 64 2.01 -1.77 6.43
CA GLY A 64 3.26 -1.33 5.77
C GLY A 64 3.10 -0.02 4.99
N SER A 65 1.90 0.28 4.49
CA SER A 65 1.42 1.63 4.24
C SER A 65 1.16 2.31 5.57
N ARG A 66 1.85 3.42 5.82
CA ARG A 66 1.72 4.28 7.03
C ARG A 66 0.33 4.92 7.21
N VAL A 67 -0.68 4.50 6.44
CA VAL A 67 -2.01 5.09 6.41
C VAL A 67 -3.03 4.06 6.91
N THR A 68 -3.59 4.31 8.09
CA THR A 68 -4.71 3.54 8.63
C THR A 68 -6.02 4.26 8.30
N ILE A 69 -6.93 3.57 7.60
CA ILE A 69 -8.28 4.09 7.34
C ILE A 69 -9.09 3.93 8.63
N SER A 70 -9.21 5.03 9.38
CA SER A 70 -10.00 5.09 10.61
C SER A 70 -11.31 5.80 10.35
N PHE A 71 -12.44 5.10 10.54
CA PHE A 71 -13.78 5.70 10.50
C PHE A 71 -14.11 6.53 11.74
N LEU A 72 -13.15 6.68 12.67
CA LEU A 72 -13.32 7.51 13.86
C LEU A 72 -13.65 8.97 13.47
N SER A 73 -13.14 9.48 12.34
CA SER A 73 -13.47 10.83 11.85
C SER A 73 -14.96 11.03 11.60
N VAL A 74 -15.68 10.02 11.08
CA VAL A 74 -17.14 10.07 10.90
C VAL A 74 -17.86 10.22 12.25
N VAL A 75 -17.40 9.43 13.24
CA VAL A 75 -17.94 9.44 14.61
C VAL A 75 -17.67 10.78 15.30
N LEU A 76 -16.47 11.34 15.12
CA LEU A 76 -16.08 12.65 15.68
C LEU A 76 -16.87 13.81 15.08
N LEU A 77 -17.07 13.82 13.75
CA LEU A 77 -17.88 14.84 13.10
C LEU A 77 -19.35 14.79 13.52
N ALA A 78 -19.94 13.59 13.51
CA ALA A 78 -21.33 13.41 13.88
C ALA A 78 -21.57 13.76 15.36
N SER A 79 -20.66 13.35 16.26
CA SER A 79 -20.72 13.74 17.67
C SER A 79 -20.55 15.25 17.86
N GLY A 80 -19.73 15.93 17.07
CA GLY A 80 -19.57 17.39 17.11
C GLY A 80 -20.88 18.14 16.85
N VAL A 81 -21.75 17.60 15.99
CA VAL A 81 -23.08 18.15 15.70
C VAL A 81 -24.11 17.72 16.74
N ILE A 82 -24.19 16.43 17.05
CA ILE A 82 -25.27 15.84 17.86
C ILE A 82 -25.10 16.09 19.36
N ILE A 83 -23.87 15.96 19.87
CA ILE A 83 -23.55 16.15 21.31
C ILE A 83 -22.64 17.35 21.56
N GLY A 84 -22.29 18.09 20.52
CA GLY A 84 -21.52 19.32 20.61
C GLY A 84 -20.00 19.13 20.65
N PRO A 85 -19.23 20.23 20.58
CA PRO A 85 -17.76 20.23 20.58
C PRO A 85 -17.14 19.49 21.76
N PHE A 86 -17.67 19.66 22.98
CA PHE A 86 -17.19 18.95 24.15
C PHE A 86 -17.48 17.44 24.09
N GLY A 87 -18.64 17.05 23.57
CA GLY A 87 -18.96 15.64 23.36
C GLY A 87 -18.01 14.99 22.34
N ALA A 88 -17.70 15.66 21.23
CA ALA A 88 -16.71 15.19 20.26
C ALA A 88 -15.30 15.06 20.86
N TRP A 89 -14.89 16.03 21.69
CA TRP A 89 -13.65 15.95 22.45
C TRP A 89 -13.61 14.69 23.32
N LEU A 90 -14.67 14.46 24.10
CA LEU A 90 -14.77 13.30 25.00
C LEU A 90 -14.72 11.97 24.24
N VAL A 91 -15.43 11.87 23.10
CA VAL A 91 -15.40 10.71 22.22
C VAL A 91 -13.99 10.47 21.70
N GLY A 92 -13.28 11.51 21.24
CA GLY A 92 -11.91 11.40 20.73
C GLY A 92 -10.91 10.90 21.78
N VAL A 93 -10.97 11.43 22.99
CA VAL A 93 -10.10 11.02 24.11
C VAL A 93 -10.38 9.57 24.53
N THR A 94 -11.65 9.18 24.61
CA THR A 94 -12.06 7.87 25.14
C THR A 94 -11.99 6.74 24.12
N ALA A 95 -12.25 7.01 22.83
CA ALA A 95 -12.22 6.02 21.76
C ALA A 95 -10.90 5.25 21.69
N VAL A 96 -9.80 5.94 22.01
CA VAL A 96 -8.43 5.43 21.88
C VAL A 96 -7.81 5.02 23.21
N LEU A 97 -8.57 5.03 24.31
CA LEU A 97 -8.09 4.71 25.65
C LEU A 97 -7.53 3.27 25.75
N SER A 98 -8.17 2.32 25.08
CA SER A 98 -7.68 0.95 24.98
C SER A 98 -6.34 0.84 24.22
N GLY A 99 -5.98 1.86 23.43
CA GLY A 99 -4.70 2.01 22.76
C GLY A 99 -3.53 2.20 23.73
N LEU A 100 -3.73 2.76 24.93
CA LEU A 100 -2.66 2.87 25.94
C LEU A 100 -2.05 1.53 26.32
N ARG A 101 -2.87 0.48 26.39
CA ARG A 101 -2.41 -0.88 26.73
C ARG A 101 -1.70 -1.57 25.58
N ARG A 102 -1.95 -1.13 24.33
CA ARG A 102 -1.39 -1.72 23.11
C ARG A 102 -0.16 -0.97 22.60
N ALA A 103 -0.08 0.33 22.88
CA ALA A 103 1.02 1.15 22.46
C ALA A 103 2.31 0.57 23.06
N GLY A 104 3.32 0.34 22.20
CA GLY A 104 4.62 -0.12 22.66
C GLY A 104 5.25 0.85 23.67
N HIS A 105 4.81 2.12 23.65
CA HIS A 105 5.22 3.14 24.59
C HIS A 105 4.03 4.03 25.02
N TRP A 106 4.00 4.41 26.31
CA TRP A 106 2.92 5.19 26.91
C TRP A 106 2.64 6.53 26.19
N TYR A 107 3.68 7.21 25.70
CA TYR A 107 3.57 8.54 25.09
C TYR A 107 2.81 8.51 23.76
N GLN A 108 2.85 7.39 23.02
CA GLN A 108 2.06 7.22 21.79
C GLN A 108 0.56 7.13 22.11
N GLY A 109 0.20 6.45 23.20
CA GLY A 109 -1.17 6.38 23.69
C GLY A 109 -1.70 7.76 24.10
N VAL A 110 -0.92 8.49 24.90
CA VAL A 110 -1.27 9.86 25.33
C VAL A 110 -1.39 10.82 24.14
N TYR A 111 -0.46 10.76 23.20
CA TYR A 111 -0.51 11.56 21.98
C TYR A 111 -1.79 11.30 21.17
N ASN A 112 -2.14 10.04 20.94
CA ASN A 112 -3.34 9.69 20.18
C ASN A 112 -4.61 10.21 20.88
N MET A 113 -4.71 10.06 22.21
CA MET A 113 -5.86 10.60 22.96
C MET A 113 -5.98 12.11 22.81
N ALA A 114 -4.86 12.82 22.98
CA ALA A 114 -4.83 14.27 22.87
C ALA A 114 -5.16 14.73 21.44
N MET A 115 -4.57 14.10 20.43
CA MET A 115 -4.78 14.40 19.02
C MET A 115 -6.25 14.21 18.63
N PHE A 116 -6.87 13.06 18.91
CA PHE A 116 -8.26 12.81 18.54
C PHE A 116 -9.25 13.68 19.33
N GLY A 117 -8.97 13.96 20.61
CA GLY A 117 -9.74 14.92 21.39
C GLY A 117 -9.72 16.32 20.78
N LEU A 118 -8.53 16.82 20.41
CA LEU A 118 -8.33 18.14 19.83
C LEU A 118 -8.98 18.25 18.44
N VAL A 119 -8.75 17.26 17.59
CA VAL A 119 -9.32 17.19 16.24
C VAL A 119 -10.85 17.11 16.27
N GLY A 120 -11.44 16.30 17.19
CA GLY A 120 -12.89 16.23 17.39
C GLY A 120 -13.49 17.55 17.89
N ALA A 121 -12.85 18.19 18.87
CA ALA A 121 -13.27 19.48 19.41
C ALA A 121 -13.24 20.59 18.34
N LEU A 122 -12.16 20.65 17.54
CA LEU A 122 -12.01 21.62 16.46
C LEU A 122 -13.07 21.43 15.37
N GLY A 123 -13.40 20.19 15.00
CA GLY A 123 -14.50 19.91 14.07
C GLY A 123 -15.83 20.44 14.59
N GLY A 124 -16.21 20.09 15.81
CA GLY A 124 -17.45 20.58 16.43
C GLY A 124 -17.49 22.10 16.60
N LEU A 125 -16.36 22.71 16.98
CA LEU A 125 -16.26 24.16 17.12
C LEU A 125 -16.39 24.87 15.77
N THR A 126 -15.74 24.35 14.72
CA THR A 126 -15.85 24.87 13.34
C THR A 126 -17.28 24.86 12.87
N TYR A 127 -18.01 23.75 13.08
CA TYR A 127 -19.42 23.65 12.74
C TYR A 127 -20.25 24.76 13.41
N ARG A 128 -20.03 25.01 14.71
CA ARG A 128 -20.74 26.07 15.45
C ARG A 128 -20.35 27.48 14.99
N LEU A 129 -19.06 27.74 14.78
CA LEU A 129 -18.57 29.07 14.37
C LEU A 129 -19.09 29.48 12.98
N LEU A 130 -19.34 28.50 12.10
CA LEU A 130 -19.94 28.74 10.79
C LEU A 130 -21.47 28.88 10.82
N GLY A 131 -22.08 28.96 12.00
CA GLY A 131 -23.52 29.08 12.15
C GLY A 131 -24.28 27.77 11.89
N GLY A 132 -23.61 26.62 12.06
CA GLY A 132 -24.23 25.31 11.96
C GLY A 132 -25.43 25.18 12.91
N ALA A 133 -26.52 24.59 12.43
CA ALA A 133 -27.75 24.47 13.20
C ALA A 133 -27.56 23.60 14.46
N VAL A 134 -28.05 24.10 15.59
CA VAL A 134 -28.09 23.37 16.87
C VAL A 134 -29.42 22.61 17.00
N GLU A 135 -30.52 23.23 16.63
CA GLU A 135 -31.85 22.60 16.59
C GLU A 135 -32.11 21.96 15.23
N VAL A 136 -31.32 20.94 14.87
CA VAL A 136 -31.38 20.34 13.53
C VAL A 136 -32.77 19.74 13.23
N GLY A 137 -33.49 19.24 14.24
CA GLY A 137 -34.82 18.64 14.08
C GLY A 137 -35.92 19.61 13.65
N SER A 138 -35.74 20.94 13.80
CA SER A 138 -36.72 21.93 13.36
C SER A 138 -36.52 22.38 11.91
N LEU A 139 -35.42 21.96 11.27
CA LEU A 139 -35.15 22.28 9.88
C LEU A 139 -36.02 21.45 8.94
N SER A 140 -36.64 22.11 7.97
CA SER A 140 -37.37 21.48 6.88
C SER A 140 -36.85 21.95 5.52
N GLY A 141 -36.88 21.05 4.53
CA GLY A 141 -36.44 21.32 3.17
C GLY A 141 -34.94 21.08 2.94
N VAL A 142 -34.62 20.55 1.75
CA VAL A 142 -33.28 20.13 1.35
C VAL A 142 -32.28 21.30 1.39
N ALA A 143 -32.69 22.48 0.94
CA ALA A 143 -31.82 23.66 0.91
C ALA A 143 -31.39 24.12 2.31
N ALA A 144 -32.32 24.15 3.28
CA ALA A 144 -32.02 24.57 4.65
C ALA A 144 -31.09 23.56 5.35
N ILE A 145 -31.36 22.26 5.18
CA ILE A 145 -30.51 21.18 5.71
C ILE A 145 -29.11 21.24 5.07
N GLY A 146 -29.03 21.42 3.76
CA GLY A 146 -27.76 21.54 3.05
C GLY A 146 -26.93 22.74 3.50
N LEU A 147 -27.53 23.92 3.63
CA LEU A 147 -26.83 25.15 3.98
C LEU A 147 -26.49 25.25 5.47
N ARG A 148 -27.37 24.79 6.37
CA ARG A 148 -27.18 24.94 7.82
C ARG A 148 -26.56 23.73 8.50
N VAL A 149 -26.54 22.58 7.85
CA VAL A 149 -25.89 21.38 8.38
C VAL A 149 -24.78 20.93 7.44
N GLY A 150 -25.10 20.69 6.17
CA GLY A 150 -24.15 20.14 5.19
C GLY A 150 -22.90 20.99 5.01
N LEU A 151 -23.05 22.26 4.64
CA LEU A 151 -21.92 23.15 4.35
C LEU A 151 -21.00 23.37 5.58
N PRO A 152 -21.52 23.74 6.77
CA PRO A 152 -20.68 23.83 7.98
C PRO A 152 -19.98 22.52 8.33
N LEU A 153 -20.64 21.37 8.12
CA LEU A 153 -20.07 20.07 8.41
C LEU A 153 -18.96 19.67 7.44
N LEU A 154 -19.10 19.99 6.15
CA LEU A 154 -18.04 19.77 5.16
C LEU A 154 -16.80 20.63 5.46
N VAL A 155 -16.99 21.88 5.89
CA VAL A 155 -15.86 22.73 6.30
C VAL A 155 -15.24 22.20 7.60
N ALA A 156 -16.05 21.72 8.55
CA ALA A 156 -15.56 21.07 9.76
C ALA A 156 -14.73 19.81 9.44
N ASP A 157 -15.13 19.02 8.45
CA ASP A 157 -14.38 17.86 7.98
C ASP A 157 -13.03 18.24 7.36
N VAL A 158 -12.96 19.32 6.58
CA VAL A 158 -11.69 19.86 6.07
C VAL A 158 -10.77 20.30 7.21
N VAL A 159 -11.29 21.02 8.21
CA VAL A 159 -10.51 21.42 9.39
C VAL A 159 -10.02 20.20 10.15
N LEU A 160 -10.86 19.18 10.30
CA LEU A 160 -10.52 17.91 10.94
C LEU A 160 -9.36 17.22 10.20
N CYS A 161 -9.46 17.10 8.89
CA CYS A 161 -8.46 16.52 8.00
C CYS A 161 -7.10 17.23 8.11
N VAL A 162 -7.11 18.55 7.94
CA VAL A 162 -5.89 19.39 7.97
C VAL A 162 -5.25 19.35 9.35
N SER A 163 -6.05 19.46 10.43
CA SER A 163 -5.53 19.40 11.80
C SER A 163 -4.86 18.07 12.09
N ASN A 164 -5.50 16.96 11.69
CA ASN A 164 -4.93 15.62 11.84
C ASN A 164 -3.61 15.46 11.07
N ALA A 165 -3.56 15.91 9.81
CA ALA A 165 -2.35 15.86 8.98
C ALA A 165 -1.21 16.71 9.56
N VAL A 166 -1.50 17.92 10.04
CA VAL A 166 -0.52 18.83 10.66
C VAL A 166 0.05 18.23 11.94
N LEU A 167 -0.79 17.71 12.84
CA LEU A 167 -0.34 17.12 14.09
C LEU A 167 0.56 15.91 13.85
N LEU A 168 0.16 15.03 12.92
CA LEU A 168 0.91 13.83 12.58
C LEU A 168 2.22 14.15 11.85
N ALA A 169 2.21 15.10 10.92
CA ALA A 169 3.43 15.55 10.25
C ALA A 169 4.42 16.22 11.21
N ALA A 170 3.94 16.95 12.22
CA ALA A 170 4.78 17.57 13.23
C ALA A 170 5.51 16.54 14.10
N VAL A 171 4.81 15.49 14.59
CA VAL A 171 5.48 14.42 15.34
C VAL A 171 6.48 13.66 14.46
N MET A 172 6.15 13.39 13.19
CA MET A 172 7.06 12.70 12.27
C MET A 172 8.30 13.54 11.93
N ARG A 173 8.17 14.87 11.83
CA ARG A 173 9.32 15.77 11.66
C ARG A 173 10.27 15.68 12.85
N ILE A 174 9.74 15.67 14.07
CA ILE A 174 10.54 15.66 15.31
C ILE A 174 11.21 14.28 15.52
N ASP A 175 10.51 13.21 15.15
CA ASP A 175 10.98 11.84 15.33
C ASP A 175 11.96 11.39 14.24
N GLN A 176 11.66 11.68 12.97
CA GLN A 176 12.36 11.12 11.80
C GLN A 176 13.08 12.16 10.94
N GLY A 177 12.92 13.47 11.22
CA GLY A 177 13.58 14.54 10.47
C GLY A 177 13.00 14.82 9.07
N HIS A 178 11.90 14.17 8.69
CA HIS A 178 11.29 14.37 7.37
C HIS A 178 10.78 15.82 7.15
N PRO A 179 10.83 16.34 5.91
CA PRO A 179 10.34 17.68 5.60
C PRO A 179 8.82 17.78 5.84
N PHE A 180 8.43 18.72 6.70
CA PHE A 180 7.05 18.88 7.19
C PHE A 180 6.03 19.12 6.07
N THR A 181 6.32 20.06 5.17
CA THR A 181 5.39 20.43 4.08
C THR A 181 5.15 19.28 3.12
N HIS A 182 6.21 18.52 2.82
CA HIS A 182 6.10 17.30 2.02
C HIS A 182 5.21 16.27 2.71
N MET A 183 5.41 16.04 4.01
CA MET A 183 4.61 15.10 4.79
C MET A 183 3.13 15.49 4.84
N VAL A 184 2.81 16.77 5.09
CA VAL A 184 1.43 17.26 5.06
C VAL A 184 0.81 17.08 3.68
N ARG A 185 1.50 17.48 2.61
CA ARG A 185 1.00 17.32 1.24
C ARG A 185 0.77 15.85 0.89
N GLN A 186 1.69 14.98 1.28
CA GLN A 186 1.57 13.54 1.07
C GLN A 186 0.39 12.95 1.84
N MET A 187 0.20 13.31 3.11
CA MET A 187 -0.94 12.86 3.91
C MET A 187 -2.26 13.36 3.34
N LEU A 188 -2.35 14.62 2.90
CA LEU A 188 -3.56 15.16 2.28
C LEU A 188 -3.85 14.52 0.92
N ALA A 189 -2.82 14.27 0.11
CA ALA A 189 -3.00 13.59 -1.19
C ALA A 189 -3.48 12.14 -1.03
N THR A 190 -3.02 11.44 0.01
CA THR A 190 -3.33 10.03 0.24
C THR A 190 -4.62 9.81 1.04
N THR A 191 -4.86 10.61 2.09
CA THR A 191 -6.01 10.44 2.99
C THR A 191 -7.13 11.43 2.73
N GLY A 192 -6.84 12.61 2.17
CA GLY A 192 -7.82 13.67 1.94
C GLY A 192 -9.04 13.24 1.12
N PRO A 193 -8.90 12.46 0.03
CA PRO A 193 -10.06 11.96 -0.71
C PRO A 193 -11.04 11.14 0.15
N SER A 194 -10.55 10.40 1.15
CA SER A 194 -11.40 9.64 2.07
C SER A 194 -12.21 10.55 3.01
N TYR A 195 -11.67 11.72 3.37
CA TYR A 195 -12.37 12.68 4.24
C TYR A 195 -13.62 13.24 3.58
N ILE A 196 -13.60 13.51 2.27
CA ILE A 196 -14.80 13.90 1.51
C ILE A 196 -15.95 12.90 1.75
N GLY A 197 -15.63 11.59 1.70
CA GLY A 197 -16.57 10.53 2.04
C GLY A 197 -17.04 10.61 3.49
N TYR A 198 -16.14 10.86 4.44
CA TYR A 198 -16.49 10.99 5.87
C TYR A 198 -17.43 12.16 6.16
N GLY A 199 -17.20 13.33 5.55
CA GLY A 199 -18.10 14.48 5.67
C GLY A 199 -19.50 14.18 5.16
N VAL A 200 -19.61 13.51 4.00
CA VAL A 200 -20.92 13.09 3.43
C VAL A 200 -21.61 12.06 4.32
N ILE A 201 -20.89 11.05 4.80
CA ILE A 201 -21.48 10.00 5.65
C ILE A 201 -21.90 10.57 7.01
N SER A 202 -21.11 11.49 7.57
CA SER A 202 -21.45 12.21 8.79
C SER A 202 -22.70 13.08 8.60
N PHE A 203 -22.82 13.78 7.46
CA PHE A 203 -24.01 14.54 7.11
C PHE A 203 -25.26 13.65 7.06
N LEU A 204 -25.17 12.51 6.37
CA LEU A 204 -26.27 11.53 6.32
C LEU A 204 -26.63 10.99 7.71
N PHE A 205 -25.64 10.76 8.57
CA PHE A 205 -25.88 10.33 9.94
C PHE A 205 -26.69 11.39 10.73
N VAL A 206 -26.33 12.67 10.62
CA VAL A 206 -27.09 13.77 11.28
C VAL A 206 -28.51 13.89 10.70
N VAL A 207 -28.66 13.77 9.38
CA VAL A 207 -29.97 13.81 8.71
C VAL A 207 -30.88 12.66 9.17
N LEU A 208 -30.33 11.44 9.28
CA LEU A 208 -31.07 10.30 9.79
C LEU A 208 -31.46 10.48 11.26
N TRP A 209 -30.54 11.02 12.06
CA TRP A 209 -30.77 11.22 13.49
C TRP A 209 -31.93 12.19 13.77
N TYR A 210 -31.90 13.38 13.16
CA TYR A 210 -32.84 14.47 13.46
C TYR A 210 -33.95 14.61 12.40
N PRO A 211 -33.73 15.13 11.17
CA PRO A 211 -34.78 15.30 10.17
C PRO A 211 -35.61 14.04 9.88
N ALA A 212 -34.97 12.89 9.79
CA ALA A 212 -35.66 11.63 9.53
C ALA A 212 -36.19 10.93 10.79
N HIS A 213 -35.95 11.50 11.97
CA HIS A 213 -36.44 11.00 13.27
C HIS A 213 -36.04 9.55 13.60
N VAL A 214 -34.95 9.04 13.02
CA VAL A 214 -34.45 7.68 13.31
C VAL A 214 -33.71 7.64 14.65
N GLY A 215 -33.18 8.78 15.11
CA GLY A 215 -32.49 8.89 16.41
C GLY A 215 -31.30 7.94 16.54
N PRO A 216 -31.05 7.34 17.72
CA PRO A 216 -29.93 6.42 17.97
C PRO A 216 -29.82 5.23 17.01
N VAL A 217 -30.94 4.78 16.42
CA VAL A 217 -30.95 3.65 15.48
C VAL A 217 -30.20 3.99 14.18
N SER A 218 -30.02 5.28 13.85
CA SER A 218 -29.21 5.72 12.70
C SER A 218 -27.76 5.26 12.79
N ALA A 219 -27.24 5.01 14.00
CA ALA A 219 -25.94 4.40 14.19
C ALA A 219 -25.84 3.01 13.54
N LEU A 220 -26.90 2.19 13.59
CA LEU A 220 -26.92 0.88 12.93
C LEU A 220 -26.82 1.02 11.41
N PHE A 221 -27.60 1.92 10.82
CA PHE A 221 -27.66 2.11 9.37
C PHE A 221 -26.40 2.72 8.76
N ILE A 222 -25.67 3.54 9.52
CA ILE A 222 -24.44 4.17 9.04
C ILE A 222 -23.22 3.34 9.44
N PHE A 223 -23.13 2.94 10.71
CA PHE A 223 -21.92 2.33 11.24
C PHE A 223 -21.76 0.87 10.83
N ALA A 224 -22.85 0.07 10.76
CA ALA A 224 -22.71 -1.34 10.40
C ALA A 224 -22.20 -1.52 8.95
N PRO A 225 -22.72 -0.83 7.93
CA PRO A 225 -22.16 -0.91 6.58
C PRO A 225 -20.72 -0.42 6.49
N LEU A 226 -20.34 0.61 7.27
CA LEU A 226 -18.95 1.06 7.36
C LEU A 226 -18.03 -0.02 7.93
N LEU A 227 -18.47 -0.78 8.93
CA LEU A 227 -17.70 -1.89 9.48
C LEU A 227 -17.56 -3.04 8.48
N VAL A 228 -18.60 -3.34 7.71
CA VAL A 228 -18.56 -4.34 6.63
C VAL A 228 -17.63 -3.90 5.50
N ALA A 229 -17.76 -2.65 5.04
CA ALA A 229 -16.88 -2.08 4.01
C ALA A 229 -15.42 -2.08 4.47
N ARG A 230 -15.16 -1.74 5.74
CA ARG A 230 -13.84 -1.84 6.34
C ARG A 230 -13.31 -3.26 6.33
N TRP A 231 -14.13 -4.22 6.78
CA TRP A 231 -13.74 -5.62 6.83
C TRP A 231 -13.39 -6.12 5.42
N GLY A 232 -14.21 -5.82 4.42
CA GLY A 232 -13.93 -6.14 3.02
C GLY A 232 -12.62 -5.53 2.51
N PHE A 233 -12.34 -4.26 2.83
CA PHE A 233 -11.08 -3.62 2.45
C PHE A 233 -9.86 -4.27 3.12
N ILE A 234 -9.97 -4.61 4.42
CA ILE A 234 -8.90 -5.31 5.14
C ILE A 234 -8.68 -6.70 4.54
N GLN A 235 -9.74 -7.45 4.25
CA GLN A 235 -9.64 -8.77 3.60
C GLN A 235 -8.95 -8.67 2.25
N TYR A 236 -9.34 -7.71 1.40
CA TYR A 236 -8.71 -7.48 0.10
C TYR A 236 -7.21 -7.18 0.21
N VAL A 237 -6.82 -6.33 1.16
CA VAL A 237 -5.41 -6.00 1.39
C VAL A 237 -4.64 -7.20 1.95
N ASP A 238 -5.22 -7.97 2.87
CA ASP A 238 -4.61 -9.17 3.43
C ASP A 238 -4.43 -10.27 2.37
N GLU A 239 -5.39 -10.42 1.46
CA GLU A 239 -5.30 -11.32 0.29
C GLU A 239 -4.16 -10.92 -0.64
N MET A 240 -4.08 -9.64 -1.02
CA MET A 240 -2.99 -9.13 -1.87
C MET A 240 -1.60 -9.37 -1.26
N ARG A 241 -1.50 -9.25 0.07
CA ARG A 241 -0.26 -9.54 0.81
C ARG A 241 0.04 -11.02 0.87
N SER A 242 -0.98 -11.86 1.00
CA SER A 242 -0.82 -13.31 0.92
C SER A 242 -0.22 -13.70 -0.43
N HIS A 243 -0.73 -13.12 -1.52
CA HIS A 243 -0.18 -13.32 -2.88
C HIS A 243 1.28 -12.89 -2.96
N GLN A 244 1.61 -11.66 -2.52
CA GLN A 244 2.99 -11.17 -2.51
C GLN A 244 3.93 -12.06 -1.68
N ARG A 245 3.51 -12.50 -0.50
CA ARG A 245 4.31 -13.40 0.35
C ARG A 245 4.54 -14.76 -0.30
N THR A 246 3.54 -15.30 -0.99
CA THR A 246 3.70 -16.56 -1.74
C THR A 246 4.76 -16.39 -2.82
N VAL A 247 4.67 -15.33 -3.65
CA VAL A 247 5.67 -15.04 -4.68
C VAL A 247 7.06 -14.83 -4.07
N ASP A 248 7.18 -13.99 -3.04
CA ASP A 248 8.46 -13.76 -2.35
C ASP A 248 9.04 -15.06 -1.77
N THR A 249 8.21 -15.96 -1.25
CA THR A 249 8.66 -17.26 -0.72
C THR A 249 9.19 -18.16 -1.83
N LEU A 250 8.48 -18.22 -2.97
CA LEU A 250 8.93 -18.98 -4.15
C LEU A 250 10.25 -18.44 -4.71
N VAL A 251 10.36 -17.10 -4.83
CA VAL A 251 11.60 -16.45 -5.27
C VAL A 251 12.72 -16.65 -4.26
N THR A 252 12.45 -16.56 -2.97
CA THR A 252 13.47 -16.79 -1.92
C THR A 252 13.93 -18.24 -1.91
N ALA A 253 13.06 -19.20 -2.23
CA ALA A 253 13.44 -20.60 -2.36
C ALA A 253 14.51 -20.78 -3.47
N LEU A 254 14.41 -20.04 -4.58
CA LEU A 254 15.46 -20.03 -5.63
C LEU A 254 16.83 -19.62 -5.08
N GLY A 255 16.83 -18.64 -4.18
CA GLY A 255 18.02 -18.17 -3.46
C GLY A 255 18.79 -19.26 -2.70
N THR A 256 18.15 -20.40 -2.39
CA THR A 256 18.82 -21.51 -1.71
C THR A 256 19.78 -22.28 -2.62
N LYS A 257 19.51 -22.31 -3.93
CA LYS A 257 20.36 -22.97 -4.93
C LYS A 257 21.31 -21.98 -5.62
N ASP A 258 20.83 -20.77 -5.87
CA ASP A 258 21.63 -19.67 -6.44
C ASP A 258 21.38 -18.36 -5.66
N PRO A 259 22.35 -17.90 -4.85
CA PRO A 259 22.22 -16.66 -4.08
C PRO A 259 21.92 -15.42 -4.93
N GLN A 260 22.29 -15.41 -6.22
CA GLN A 260 22.04 -14.28 -7.12
C GLN A 260 20.67 -14.35 -7.80
N ALA A 261 19.99 -15.51 -7.80
CA ALA A 261 18.71 -15.69 -8.50
C ALA A 261 17.63 -14.71 -8.02
N VAL A 262 17.58 -14.41 -6.72
CA VAL A 262 16.60 -13.46 -6.15
C VAL A 262 16.75 -12.07 -6.74
N GLU A 263 17.98 -11.57 -6.84
CA GLU A 263 18.28 -10.25 -7.41
C GLU A 263 17.98 -10.24 -8.92
N ARG A 264 18.42 -11.28 -9.65
CA ARG A 264 18.17 -11.43 -11.09
C ARG A 264 16.69 -11.47 -11.44
N SER A 265 15.89 -12.25 -10.70
CA SER A 265 14.44 -12.30 -10.87
C SER A 265 13.78 -10.94 -10.64
N ARG A 266 14.24 -10.18 -9.63
CA ARG A 266 13.71 -8.84 -9.35
C ARG A 266 14.07 -7.83 -10.44
N HIS A 267 15.29 -7.89 -10.96
CA HIS A 267 15.73 -7.06 -12.08
C HIS A 267 14.96 -7.39 -13.36
N ALA A 268 14.78 -8.67 -13.67
CA ALA A 268 13.97 -9.11 -14.80
C ALA A 268 12.52 -8.64 -14.68
N ALA A 269 11.93 -8.68 -13.48
CA ALA A 269 10.57 -8.21 -13.24
C ALA A 269 10.41 -6.70 -13.42
N LEU A 270 11.41 -5.91 -13.00
CA LEU A 270 11.43 -4.47 -13.22
C LEU A 270 11.51 -4.12 -14.72
N LEU A 271 12.36 -4.82 -15.47
CA LEU A 271 12.44 -4.66 -16.93
C LEU A 271 11.13 -5.07 -17.60
N ALA A 272 10.55 -6.21 -17.19
CA ALA A 272 9.29 -6.69 -17.73
C ALA A 272 8.15 -5.69 -17.50
N GLU A 273 8.11 -5.02 -16.34
CA GLU A 273 7.17 -3.93 -16.06
C GLU A 273 7.35 -2.78 -17.05
N TRP A 274 8.55 -2.22 -17.16
CA TRP A 274 8.79 -1.07 -18.04
C TRP A 274 8.51 -1.39 -19.51
N ILE A 275 8.93 -2.57 -19.98
CA ILE A 275 8.65 -3.03 -21.35
C ILE A 275 7.14 -3.16 -21.56
N SER A 276 6.41 -3.75 -20.60
CA SER A 276 4.96 -3.93 -20.70
C SER A 276 4.20 -2.59 -20.75
N GLU A 277 4.66 -1.60 -20.00
CA GLU A 277 4.09 -0.25 -20.01
C GLU A 277 4.32 0.46 -21.35
N GLU A 278 5.52 0.35 -21.94
CA GLU A 278 5.80 0.91 -23.28
C GLU A 278 4.97 0.25 -24.38
N LEU A 279 4.69 -1.05 -24.26
CA LEU A 279 3.81 -1.78 -25.18
C LEU A 279 2.32 -1.43 -24.99
N GLY A 280 1.98 -0.61 -24.00
CA GLY A 280 0.59 -0.21 -23.72
C GLY A 280 -0.28 -1.34 -23.18
N LEU A 281 0.32 -2.32 -22.50
CA LEU A 281 -0.42 -3.43 -21.92
C LEU A 281 -1.29 -2.99 -20.74
N SER A 282 -2.40 -3.71 -20.53
CA SER A 282 -3.27 -3.46 -19.38
C SER A 282 -2.61 -3.87 -18.06
N ALA A 283 -3.02 -3.27 -16.94
CA ALA A 283 -2.45 -3.60 -15.62
C ALA A 283 -2.44 -5.12 -15.29
N PRO A 284 -3.47 -5.93 -15.61
CA PRO A 284 -3.40 -7.38 -15.43
C PRO A 284 -2.32 -8.07 -16.28
N GLN A 285 -2.08 -7.60 -17.51
CA GLN A 285 -1.04 -8.14 -18.39
C GLN A 285 0.36 -7.76 -17.92
N VAL A 286 0.55 -6.53 -17.45
CA VAL A 286 1.81 -6.09 -16.80
C VAL A 286 2.11 -6.97 -15.59
N ALA A 287 1.12 -7.19 -14.72
CA ALA A 287 1.27 -8.05 -13.54
C ALA A 287 1.62 -9.50 -13.93
N THR A 288 1.04 -10.02 -15.02
CA THR A 288 1.39 -11.34 -15.54
C THR A 288 2.84 -11.39 -16.02
N ALA A 289 3.31 -10.40 -16.78
CA ALA A 289 4.71 -10.34 -17.23
C ALA A 289 5.69 -10.25 -16.05
N GLN A 290 5.36 -9.47 -15.01
CA GLN A 290 6.13 -9.41 -13.77
C GLN A 290 6.18 -10.77 -13.04
N HIS A 291 5.05 -11.47 -12.91
CA HIS A 291 5.03 -12.80 -12.28
C HIS A 291 5.84 -13.83 -13.07
N VAL A 292 5.73 -13.82 -14.40
CA VAL A 292 6.57 -14.66 -15.26
C VAL A 292 8.04 -14.33 -15.01
N ALA A 293 8.43 -13.06 -15.04
CA ALA A 293 9.82 -12.65 -14.82
C ALA A 293 10.36 -13.02 -13.43
N LEU A 294 9.54 -12.92 -12.38
CA LEU A 294 9.96 -13.31 -11.02
C LEU A 294 10.20 -14.82 -10.91
N LEU A 295 9.34 -15.61 -11.55
CA LEU A 295 9.26 -17.06 -11.40
C LEU A 295 9.87 -17.84 -12.57
N HIS A 296 10.47 -17.15 -13.55
CA HIS A 296 10.98 -17.74 -14.79
C HIS A 296 12.01 -18.87 -14.52
N ARG A 297 12.73 -18.76 -13.40
CA ARG A 297 13.76 -19.71 -12.95
C ARG A 297 13.26 -20.77 -11.97
N LEU A 298 11.96 -20.78 -11.64
CA LEU A 298 11.43 -21.63 -10.56
C LEU A 298 11.75 -23.11 -10.76
N GLY A 299 11.74 -23.57 -12.02
CA GLY A 299 12.07 -24.95 -12.39
C GLY A 299 13.50 -25.39 -12.06
N GLU A 300 14.44 -24.45 -11.90
CA GLU A 300 15.83 -24.76 -11.52
C GLU A 300 15.90 -25.47 -10.17
N LEU A 301 14.90 -25.33 -9.29
CA LEU A 301 14.85 -26.01 -8.00
C LEU A 301 14.75 -27.54 -8.10
N GLY A 302 14.17 -28.07 -9.19
CA GLY A 302 13.91 -29.51 -9.32
C GLY A 302 14.91 -30.27 -10.19
N VAL A 303 15.96 -29.61 -10.67
CA VAL A 303 16.99 -30.21 -11.54
C VAL A 303 18.33 -30.28 -10.80
N ASP A 304 19.10 -31.34 -11.01
CA ASP A 304 20.40 -31.53 -10.35
C ASP A 304 21.43 -30.52 -10.90
N PRO A 305 22.11 -29.71 -10.06
CA PRO A 305 23.15 -28.78 -10.53
C PRO A 305 24.30 -29.46 -11.29
N ALA A 306 24.52 -30.78 -11.15
CA ALA A 306 25.50 -31.51 -11.95
C ALA A 306 25.09 -31.67 -13.43
N THR A 307 23.79 -31.54 -13.73
CA THR A 307 23.24 -31.55 -15.10
C THR A 307 23.06 -30.15 -15.68
N THR A 308 23.12 -29.11 -14.85
CA THR A 308 22.99 -27.72 -15.30
C THR A 308 24.38 -27.19 -15.65
N GLY A 309 24.69 -27.05 -16.95
CA GLY A 309 25.90 -26.36 -17.41
C GLY A 309 26.01 -24.96 -16.79
N SER A 310 27.20 -24.36 -16.80
CA SER A 310 27.40 -23.00 -16.26
C SER A 310 26.47 -22.01 -16.98
N MET A 311 25.35 -21.66 -16.33
CA MET A 311 24.26 -20.87 -16.91
C MET A 311 24.60 -19.40 -17.13
N ASP A 312 25.80 -18.97 -16.78
CA ASP A 312 26.37 -17.69 -17.19
C ASP A 312 27.15 -17.84 -18.51
N ALA A 313 26.73 -18.73 -19.42
CA ALA A 313 27.36 -18.91 -20.73
C ALA A 313 27.00 -17.74 -21.70
N PRO A 314 27.94 -17.23 -22.52
CA PRO A 314 27.75 -16.08 -23.40
C PRO A 314 26.54 -16.19 -24.36
N PRO A 315 26.06 -15.06 -24.91
CA PRO A 315 25.06 -15.04 -25.99
C PRO A 315 25.45 -15.88 -27.22
N ASP A 316 26.75 -15.99 -27.42
CA ASP A 316 27.42 -16.81 -28.44
C ASP A 316 27.00 -18.30 -28.33
N HIS A 317 26.46 -18.70 -27.16
CA HIS A 317 25.95 -20.03 -26.83
C HIS A 317 24.42 -20.12 -26.64
N TRP A 318 23.61 -19.08 -26.96
CA TRP A 318 22.14 -19.21 -26.94
C TRP A 318 21.62 -20.35 -27.83
N ARG A 319 22.41 -20.69 -28.87
CA ARG A 319 22.21 -21.76 -29.85
C ARG A 319 23.00 -23.04 -29.53
N ALA A 320 23.60 -23.16 -28.34
CA ALA A 320 24.21 -24.43 -27.93
C ALA A 320 23.09 -25.47 -27.81
N GLN A 321 22.93 -26.24 -28.87
CA GLN A 321 21.80 -27.15 -29.11
C GLN A 321 21.67 -28.22 -28.02
N ASP A 322 22.76 -28.49 -27.30
CA ASP A 322 22.87 -29.50 -26.25
C ASP A 322 22.13 -29.11 -24.94
N ASP A 323 21.93 -27.81 -24.67
CA ASP A 323 21.28 -27.33 -23.43
C ASP A 323 19.77 -27.04 -23.59
N ALA A 324 19.26 -27.01 -24.83
CA ALA A 324 17.85 -26.71 -25.11
C ALA A 324 16.84 -27.65 -24.41
N PRO A 325 17.04 -28.98 -24.36
CA PRO A 325 16.12 -29.89 -23.67
C PRO A 325 16.03 -29.64 -22.16
N HIS A 326 17.15 -29.23 -21.55
CA HIS A 326 17.22 -28.95 -20.11
C HIS A 326 16.43 -27.68 -19.78
N ARG A 327 16.64 -26.60 -20.54
CA ARG A 327 15.91 -25.33 -20.39
C ARG A 327 14.40 -25.51 -20.56
N GLU A 328 13.99 -26.31 -21.54
CA GLU A 328 12.57 -26.61 -21.76
C GLU A 328 11.97 -27.43 -20.59
N ALA A 329 12.72 -28.40 -20.06
CA ALA A 329 12.29 -29.18 -18.90
C ALA A 329 12.14 -28.31 -17.64
N GLU A 330 13.07 -27.37 -17.41
CA GLU A 330 13.00 -26.38 -16.33
C GLU A 330 11.80 -25.44 -16.49
N ALA A 331 11.59 -24.88 -17.69
CA ALA A 331 10.45 -24.02 -17.98
C ALA A 331 9.11 -24.73 -17.71
N ARG A 332 8.94 -25.96 -18.22
CA ARG A 332 7.75 -26.78 -17.97
C ARG A 332 7.60 -27.14 -16.48
N LEU A 333 8.70 -27.40 -15.77
CA LEU A 333 8.64 -27.67 -14.33
C LEU A 333 8.26 -26.42 -13.53
N GLY A 334 8.79 -25.26 -13.87
CA GLY A 334 8.42 -23.98 -13.27
C GLY A 334 6.94 -23.66 -13.47
N ALA A 335 6.41 -23.88 -14.68
CA ALA A 335 4.98 -23.74 -14.96
C ALA A 335 4.14 -24.71 -14.10
N ARG A 336 4.54 -25.98 -14.00
CA ARG A 336 3.87 -26.97 -13.13
C ARG A 336 3.93 -26.60 -11.64
N MET A 337 5.00 -25.98 -11.17
CA MET A 337 5.15 -25.60 -9.75
C MET A 337 4.18 -24.49 -9.30
N ILE A 338 3.63 -23.72 -10.24
CA ILE A 338 2.66 -22.67 -9.95
C ILE A 338 1.20 -23.09 -10.24
N GLU A 339 0.99 -24.30 -10.77
CA GLU A 339 -0.35 -24.84 -11.02
C GLU A 339 -1.16 -24.92 -9.71
N GLY A 340 -2.44 -24.53 -9.78
CA GLY A 340 -3.34 -24.48 -8.63
C GLY A 340 -3.17 -23.25 -7.74
N ILE A 341 -2.24 -22.35 -8.05
CA ILE A 341 -2.16 -21.02 -7.44
C ILE A 341 -2.91 -20.04 -8.36
N GLU A 342 -4.20 -19.82 -8.08
CA GLU A 342 -5.15 -19.10 -8.96
C GLU A 342 -4.61 -17.78 -9.54
N PHE A 343 -3.99 -16.93 -8.72
CA PHE A 343 -3.46 -15.63 -9.17
C PHE A 343 -2.18 -15.72 -10.03
N LEU A 344 -1.53 -16.89 -10.07
CA LEU A 344 -0.34 -17.17 -10.90
C LEU A 344 -0.67 -17.97 -12.16
N GLU A 345 -1.85 -18.58 -12.29
CA GLU A 345 -2.22 -19.35 -13.49
C GLU A 345 -1.96 -18.62 -14.82
N PRO A 346 -2.26 -17.31 -14.96
CA PRO A 346 -1.97 -16.58 -16.20
C PRO A 346 -0.47 -16.53 -16.56
N ALA A 347 0.42 -16.72 -15.58
CA ALA A 347 1.87 -16.75 -15.81
C ALA A 347 2.36 -18.10 -16.34
N GLY A 348 1.61 -19.20 -16.16
CA GLY A 348 2.01 -20.56 -16.58
C GLY A 348 2.52 -20.65 -18.02
N PRO A 349 1.72 -20.23 -19.03
CA PRO A 349 2.15 -20.24 -20.42
C PRO A 349 3.38 -19.35 -20.68
N GLY A 350 3.48 -18.22 -19.96
CA GLY A 350 4.63 -17.33 -20.08
C GLY A 350 5.93 -17.96 -19.57
N ILE A 351 5.85 -18.74 -18.48
CA ILE A 351 7.00 -19.48 -17.93
C ILE A 351 7.35 -20.65 -18.85
N GLU A 352 6.37 -21.39 -19.36
CA GLU A 352 6.61 -22.56 -20.22
C GLU A 352 7.31 -22.18 -21.54
N HIS A 353 6.90 -21.07 -22.16
CA HIS A 353 7.37 -20.65 -23.48
C HIS A 353 8.45 -19.56 -23.46
N GLN A 354 9.04 -19.25 -22.30
CA GLN A 354 10.04 -18.18 -22.14
C GLN A 354 11.34 -18.39 -22.95
N HIS A 355 11.56 -19.60 -23.46
CA HIS A 355 12.74 -19.97 -24.24
C HIS A 355 12.45 -20.16 -25.74
N ASP A 356 11.19 -20.03 -26.17
CA ASP A 356 10.80 -20.13 -27.58
C ASP A 356 11.37 -18.93 -28.36
N ALA A 357 11.96 -19.19 -29.52
CA ALA A 357 12.49 -18.16 -30.41
C ALA A 357 11.37 -17.56 -31.26
N TYR A 358 11.38 -16.24 -31.42
CA TYR A 358 10.35 -15.53 -32.18
C TYR A 358 10.22 -16.00 -33.64
N ASP A 359 11.31 -16.40 -34.29
CA ASP A 359 11.34 -16.94 -35.65
C ASP A 359 10.88 -18.40 -35.77
N GLY A 360 10.59 -19.06 -34.64
CA GLY A 360 10.15 -20.46 -34.57
C GLY A 360 11.25 -21.49 -34.80
N ARG A 361 12.53 -21.10 -34.82
CA ARG A 361 13.65 -22.06 -35.01
C ARG A 361 13.97 -22.87 -33.76
N GLU A 362 13.62 -22.35 -32.58
CA GLU A 362 13.80 -23.00 -31.28
C GLU A 362 12.47 -22.91 -30.51
N GLY A 363 12.10 -23.99 -29.82
CA GLY A 363 10.86 -24.04 -29.05
C GLY A 363 9.67 -24.62 -29.81
N SER A 364 8.47 -24.42 -29.25
CA SER A 364 7.24 -25.04 -29.73
C SER A 364 6.27 -24.09 -30.42
N LEU A 365 6.41 -22.78 -30.17
CA LEU A 365 5.59 -21.71 -30.74
C LEU A 365 6.45 -20.73 -31.55
N ALA A 366 5.82 -19.94 -32.42
CA ALA A 366 6.49 -18.92 -33.22
C ALA A 366 5.73 -17.59 -33.24
N GLY A 367 6.46 -16.48 -33.33
CA GLY A 367 5.91 -15.16 -33.53
C GLY A 367 4.85 -14.78 -32.47
N PRO A 368 3.69 -14.24 -32.88
CA PRO A 368 2.60 -13.86 -31.98
C PRO A 368 1.91 -15.00 -31.22
N GLU A 369 2.14 -16.26 -31.59
CA GLU A 369 1.60 -17.41 -30.85
C GLU A 369 2.28 -17.56 -29.49
N ILE A 370 3.53 -17.10 -29.37
CA ILE A 370 4.26 -17.05 -28.11
C ILE A 370 3.55 -16.02 -27.20
N PRO A 371 3.17 -16.40 -25.96
CA PRO A 371 2.57 -15.48 -25.00
C PRO A 371 3.40 -14.19 -24.88
N VAL A 372 2.74 -13.04 -24.90
CA VAL A 372 3.43 -11.74 -24.85
C VAL A 372 4.34 -11.63 -23.60
N SER A 373 3.92 -12.21 -22.47
CA SER A 373 4.73 -12.27 -21.26
C SER A 373 6.01 -13.10 -21.42
N ALA A 374 6.00 -14.19 -22.18
CA ALA A 374 7.20 -14.96 -22.52
C ALA A 374 8.15 -14.16 -23.41
N ARG A 375 7.62 -13.48 -24.45
CA ARG A 375 8.42 -12.62 -25.35
C ARG A 375 9.11 -11.48 -24.58
N ILE A 376 8.38 -10.86 -23.64
CA ILE A 376 8.92 -9.81 -22.75
C ILE A 376 10.02 -10.35 -21.86
N VAL A 377 9.79 -11.49 -21.20
CA VAL A 377 10.76 -12.07 -20.26
C VAL A 377 12.02 -12.55 -20.97
N ALA A 378 11.92 -13.09 -22.18
CA ALA A 378 13.08 -13.46 -22.98
C ALA A 378 14.02 -12.25 -23.21
N VAL A 379 13.47 -11.09 -23.55
CA VAL A 379 14.24 -9.85 -23.75
C VAL A 379 14.78 -9.31 -22.43
N ALA A 380 13.95 -9.26 -21.37
CA ALA A 380 14.34 -8.78 -20.06
C ALA A 380 15.50 -9.61 -19.47
N THR A 381 15.42 -10.93 -19.52
CA THR A 381 16.47 -11.84 -19.02
C THR A 381 17.74 -11.74 -19.85
N ALA A 382 17.64 -11.57 -21.18
CA ALA A 382 18.80 -11.35 -22.04
C ALA A 382 19.54 -10.06 -21.67
N PHE A 383 18.81 -8.96 -21.45
CA PHE A 383 19.40 -7.67 -21.06
C PHE A 383 20.04 -7.74 -19.67
N GLU A 384 19.36 -8.33 -18.70
CA GLU A 384 19.88 -8.54 -17.34
C GLU A 384 21.19 -9.34 -17.36
N THR A 385 21.22 -10.45 -18.10
CA THR A 385 22.41 -11.30 -18.24
C THR A 385 23.56 -10.57 -18.93
N LEU A 386 23.28 -9.83 -20.01
CA LEU A 386 24.28 -9.10 -20.78
C LEU A 386 24.90 -7.94 -19.98
N THR A 387 24.06 -7.16 -19.30
CA THR A 387 24.52 -5.97 -18.54
C THR A 387 25.41 -6.35 -17.36
N ARG A 388 25.17 -7.47 -16.70
CA ARG A 388 26.05 -7.98 -15.63
C ARG A 388 27.44 -8.35 -16.12
N ARG A 389 27.56 -8.82 -17.36
CA ARG A 389 28.82 -9.32 -17.92
C ARG A 389 29.64 -8.25 -18.61
N LEU A 390 28.96 -7.43 -19.41
CA LEU A 390 29.59 -6.39 -20.20
C LEU A 390 29.82 -5.11 -19.39
N LEU A 391 29.04 -4.92 -18.31
CA LEU A 391 28.97 -3.68 -17.55
C LEU A 391 28.62 -2.46 -18.43
N ASP A 392 27.98 -2.70 -19.58
CA ASP A 392 27.59 -1.71 -20.58
C ASP A 392 26.17 -2.01 -21.09
N GLY A 393 25.23 -1.12 -20.73
CA GLY A 393 23.83 -1.19 -21.16
C GLY A 393 23.64 -0.97 -22.65
N ASP A 394 24.42 -0.07 -23.25
CA ASP A 394 24.28 0.27 -24.67
C ASP A 394 24.74 -0.89 -25.55
N GLU A 395 25.84 -1.54 -25.18
CA GLU A 395 26.29 -2.76 -25.86
C GLU A 395 25.30 -3.92 -25.68
N ALA A 396 24.69 -4.07 -24.49
CA ALA A 396 23.66 -5.07 -24.27
C ALA A 396 22.46 -4.87 -25.21
N VAL A 397 21.97 -3.63 -25.35
CA VAL A 397 20.90 -3.30 -26.31
C VAL A 397 21.33 -3.60 -27.75
N ARG A 398 22.56 -3.23 -28.15
CA ARG A 398 23.06 -3.52 -29.51
C ARG A 398 23.03 -5.01 -29.84
N ARG A 399 23.45 -5.87 -28.90
CA ARG A 399 23.44 -7.33 -29.10
C ARG A 399 22.03 -7.90 -29.18
N ILE A 400 21.12 -7.48 -28.31
CA ILE A 400 19.72 -7.91 -28.36
C ILE A 400 19.09 -7.50 -29.70
N ARG A 401 19.36 -6.27 -30.15
CA ARG A 401 18.84 -5.76 -31.42
C ARG A 401 19.34 -6.55 -32.63
N ALA A 402 20.56 -7.10 -32.58
CA ALA A 402 21.09 -7.94 -33.64
C ALA A 402 20.32 -9.27 -33.80
N GLU A 403 19.59 -9.72 -32.78
CA GLU A 403 18.73 -10.92 -32.82
C GLU A 403 17.23 -10.60 -32.91
N SER A 404 16.88 -9.34 -33.16
CA SER A 404 15.50 -8.89 -33.39
C SER A 404 14.89 -9.56 -34.64
N GLY A 405 13.67 -10.07 -34.51
CA GLY A 405 12.97 -10.83 -35.53
C GLY A 405 13.48 -12.27 -35.70
N GLY A 406 14.62 -12.60 -35.08
CA GLY A 406 15.13 -13.96 -34.94
C GLY A 406 14.70 -14.54 -33.60
N ARG A 407 15.54 -14.38 -32.57
CA ARG A 407 15.22 -14.89 -31.22
C ARG A 407 14.21 -13.99 -30.49
N PHE A 408 14.31 -12.68 -30.67
CA PHE A 408 13.50 -11.72 -29.93
C PHE A 408 12.43 -11.07 -30.80
N ASP A 409 11.28 -10.82 -30.20
CA ASP A 409 10.21 -10.03 -30.82
C ASP A 409 10.68 -8.58 -31.07
N PRO A 410 10.62 -8.08 -32.32
CA PRO A 410 10.98 -6.70 -32.64
C PRO A 410 10.27 -5.65 -31.79
N ASP A 411 8.96 -5.81 -31.55
CA ASP A 411 8.17 -4.81 -30.83
C ASP A 411 8.63 -4.71 -29.37
N VAL A 412 9.00 -5.83 -28.77
CA VAL A 412 9.51 -5.92 -27.39
C VAL A 412 10.91 -5.31 -27.28
N VAL A 413 11.77 -5.51 -28.29
CA VAL A 413 13.12 -4.90 -28.33
C VAL A 413 13.04 -3.38 -28.42
N ASP A 414 12.15 -2.85 -29.26
CA ASP A 414 11.92 -1.40 -29.38
C ASP A 414 11.33 -0.80 -28.09
N ALA A 415 10.44 -1.53 -27.42
CA ALA A 415 9.91 -1.17 -26.11
C ALA A 415 11.00 -1.12 -25.03
N LEU A 416 11.92 -2.10 -24.97
CA LEU A 416 13.07 -2.07 -24.06
C LEU A 416 13.92 -0.81 -24.28
N GLN A 417 14.22 -0.46 -25.53
CA GLN A 417 15.03 0.71 -25.84
C GLN A 417 14.34 2.01 -25.40
N THR A 418 13.02 2.07 -25.53
CA THR A 418 12.23 3.24 -25.12
C THR A 418 12.16 3.35 -23.59
N ALA A 419 11.93 2.23 -22.90
CA ALA A 419 11.90 2.14 -21.45
C ALA A 419 13.21 2.63 -20.81
N LEU A 420 14.37 2.19 -21.33
CA LEU A 420 15.68 2.58 -20.82
C LEU A 420 16.00 4.08 -21.00
N GLN A 421 15.32 4.77 -21.91
CA GLN A 421 15.45 6.24 -22.04
C GLN A 421 14.66 6.99 -20.97
N ARG A 422 13.58 6.40 -20.43
CA ARG A 422 12.74 6.99 -19.38
C ARG A 422 13.21 6.61 -17.98
N HIS A 423 13.77 5.42 -17.82
CA HIS A 423 14.19 4.87 -16.55
C HIS A 423 15.69 4.60 -16.54
N PRO A 424 16.47 5.25 -15.66
CA PRO A 424 17.91 4.96 -15.55
C PRO A 424 18.11 3.55 -15.00
N TRP A 425 18.75 2.68 -15.78
CA TRP A 425 19.14 1.34 -15.33
C TRP A 425 20.21 1.43 -14.24
N PRO A 426 20.01 0.84 -13.05
CA PRO A 426 21.00 0.88 -12.00
C PRO A 426 22.29 0.17 -12.47
N PRO A 427 23.48 0.72 -12.19
CA PRO A 427 24.73 0.03 -12.49
C PRO A 427 24.79 -1.30 -11.72
N ALA A 428 25.20 -2.37 -12.41
CA ALA A 428 25.35 -3.68 -11.79
C ALA A 428 26.26 -3.57 -10.56
N VAL A 429 25.78 -4.01 -9.40
CA VAL A 429 26.58 -4.04 -8.17
C VAL A 429 27.68 -5.07 -8.36
N GLN A 430 28.95 -4.65 -8.26
CA GLN A 430 30.08 -5.57 -8.16
C GLN A 430 29.92 -6.36 -6.87
N VAL A 431 29.53 -7.62 -6.97
CA VAL A 431 29.69 -8.55 -5.85
C VAL A 431 31.15 -8.96 -5.87
N GLU A 432 31.93 -8.41 -4.93
CA GLU A 432 33.29 -8.87 -4.62
C GLU A 432 33.27 -10.40 -4.53
N GLN A 433 33.99 -11.07 -5.43
CA GLN A 433 34.28 -12.48 -5.32
C GLN A 433 35.08 -12.66 -4.02
N GLN A 434 34.39 -12.95 -2.91
CA GLN A 434 35.04 -13.39 -1.69
C GLN A 434 35.71 -14.72 -2.03
N GLY A 435 37.04 -14.66 -2.16
CA GLY A 435 37.88 -15.78 -2.56
C GLY A 435 37.63 -17.00 -1.68
N ALA A 436 37.44 -18.14 -2.33
CA ALA A 436 37.59 -19.43 -1.68
C ALA A 436 39.01 -19.50 -1.07
N PRO A 437 39.17 -19.86 0.21
CA PRO A 437 40.50 -20.15 0.74
C PRO A 437 41.09 -21.34 -0.01
N ALA A 438 42.32 -21.15 -0.48
CA ALA A 438 43.13 -22.12 -1.22
C ALA A 438 43.44 -23.39 -0.42
#